data_AF-A0A1J3HCD1-F1
#
_entry.id   AF-A0A1J3HCD1-F1
#
_cell.length_a   1.000
_cell.length_b   1.000
_cell.length_c   1.000
_cell.angle_alpha   90.00
_cell.angle_beta   90.00
_cell.angle_gamma   90.00
#
_symmetry.space_group_name_H-M   'P 1'
#
loop_
_entity.id
_entity.type
_entity.pdbx_description
1 polymer ?
#
loop_
_entity_poly.entity_id
_entity_poly.type
_entity_poly.pdbx_seq_one_letter_code
_entity_poly.pdbx_strand_id
1 'polypeptide(L)'
;VKNNQRSASMAICFILYALLTTLLAISLSLSLSVINARKCRKRAVGFFHPYTNDGGGGERVLWCAVKAIQEETPDLDCVVFTGDHDSSSDSLARRAVDRFGVHLLFPPKVIHLSKRKWIEERTYPHFTMIGQSLGSVYLAWEALRKFTPLYFLDTSGYAFTYPLARLFGCKVVCYTHYPTISLDMISRVRQRNSMYNNDASIAKSNWLSTCKIVYYRAFSWLYGMVGSCTNLAMVNSSWTKSHIEVLWRIPERIRRVYPPCDTSGLQALPLERSSDPPIFISVAQFRPEKVRGTCI
;
A
#
# COMPACT_ATOMS: atom_id res chain seq x y z
N VAL A 1 45.83 -9.12 35.97
CA VAL A 1 45.46 -9.21 34.53
C VAL A 1 44.52 -10.39 34.22
N LYS A 2 44.89 -11.65 34.50
CA LYS A 2 44.03 -12.84 34.23
C LYS A 2 42.62 -12.83 34.85
N ASN A 3 42.45 -12.32 36.08
CA ASN A 3 41.13 -12.23 36.73
C ASN A 3 40.20 -11.19 36.06
N ASN A 4 40.72 -10.05 35.62
CA ASN A 4 39.94 -9.06 34.87
C ASN A 4 39.48 -9.62 33.52
N GLN A 5 40.33 -10.41 32.87
CA GLN A 5 40.04 -11.01 31.56
C GLN A 5 38.96 -12.12 31.66
N ARG A 6 38.96 -12.91 32.74
CA ARG A 6 37.89 -13.87 33.04
C ARG A 6 36.56 -13.19 33.39
N SER A 7 36.61 -12.12 34.19
CA SER A 7 35.42 -11.35 34.55
C SER A 7 34.75 -10.69 33.33
N ALA A 8 35.56 -10.09 32.44
CA ALA A 8 35.08 -9.52 31.19
C ALA A 8 34.47 -10.58 30.25
N SER A 9 35.08 -11.75 30.13
CA SER A 9 34.55 -12.87 29.33
C SER A 9 33.21 -13.37 29.87
N MET A 10 33.07 -13.52 31.19
CA MET A 10 31.79 -13.90 31.80
C MET A 10 30.70 -12.84 31.58
N ALA A 11 31.03 -11.55 31.71
CA ALA A 11 30.08 -10.46 31.45
C ALA A 11 29.58 -10.46 30.00
N ILE A 12 30.46 -10.69 29.02
CA ILE A 12 30.08 -10.82 27.60
C ILE A 12 29.15 -12.01 27.39
N CYS A 13 29.45 -13.17 27.98
CA CYS A 13 28.58 -14.34 27.90
C CYS A 13 27.19 -14.09 28.49
N PHE A 14 27.09 -13.38 29.62
CA PHE A 14 25.80 -12.99 30.21
C PHE A 14 25.00 -12.05 29.30
N ILE A 15 25.66 -11.05 28.69
CA ILE A 15 25.00 -10.13 27.74
C ILE A 15 24.49 -10.90 26.52
N LEU A 16 25.31 -11.78 25.94
CA LEU A 16 24.90 -12.60 24.79
C LEU A 16 23.73 -13.54 25.13
N TYR A 17 23.76 -14.15 26.32
CA TYR A 17 22.66 -14.98 26.80
C TYR A 17 21.37 -14.18 27.04
N ALA A 18 21.47 -12.99 27.63
CA ALA A 18 20.33 -12.09 27.80
C ALA A 18 19.75 -11.65 26.45
N LEU A 19 20.59 -11.30 25.48
CA LEU A 19 20.16 -10.96 24.11
C LEU A 19 19.50 -12.15 23.40
N LEU A 20 20.05 -13.35 23.55
CA LEU A 20 19.47 -14.56 22.95
C LEU A 20 18.11 -14.91 23.57
N THR A 21 18.00 -14.88 24.89
CA THR A 21 16.75 -15.19 25.60
C THR A 21 15.65 -14.16 25.32
N THR A 22 15.99 -12.88 25.27
CA THR A 22 15.06 -11.82 24.85
C THR A 22 14.61 -11.99 23.41
N LEU A 23 15.52 -12.30 22.48
CA LEU A 23 15.18 -12.57 21.08
C LEU A 23 14.24 -13.78 20.94
N LEU A 24 14.51 -14.85 21.69
CA LEU A 24 13.66 -16.05 21.72
C LEU A 24 12.27 -15.73 22.30
N ALA A 25 12.20 -14.96 23.39
CA ALA A 25 10.92 -14.55 23.99
C ALA A 25 10.08 -13.69 23.05
N ILE A 26 10.71 -12.75 22.32
CA ILE A 26 10.04 -11.93 21.31
C ILE A 26 9.53 -12.81 20.17
N SER A 27 10.36 -13.72 19.65
CA SER A 27 9.98 -14.66 18.59
C SER A 27 8.79 -15.55 19.00
N LEU A 28 8.81 -16.07 20.23
CA LEU A 28 7.72 -16.87 20.78
C LEU A 28 6.44 -16.05 20.92
N SER A 29 6.51 -14.83 21.46
CA SER A 29 5.37 -13.92 21.60
C SER A 29 4.74 -13.56 20.26
N LEU A 30 5.57 -13.25 19.25
CA LEU A 30 5.12 -13.00 17.88
C LEU A 30 4.42 -14.24 17.30
N SER A 31 5.02 -15.42 17.47
CA SER A 31 4.47 -16.68 16.99
C SER A 31 3.12 -17.00 17.64
N LEU A 32 3.02 -16.89 18.96
CA LEU A 32 1.77 -17.08 19.69
C LEU A 32 0.69 -16.08 19.26
N SER A 33 1.07 -14.82 19.04
CA SER A 33 0.17 -13.80 18.53
C SER A 33 -0.41 -14.19 17.17
N VAL A 34 0.44 -14.66 16.25
CA VAL A 34 0.01 -15.09 14.91
C VAL A 34 -0.89 -16.33 15.00
N ILE A 35 -0.53 -17.31 15.83
CA ILE A 35 -1.34 -18.52 16.05
C ILE A 35 -2.71 -18.17 16.61
N ASN A 36 -2.77 -17.29 17.62
CA ASN A 36 -4.02 -16.84 18.21
C ASN A 36 -4.87 -16.07 17.21
N ALA A 37 -4.27 -15.18 16.43
CA ALA A 37 -4.94 -14.44 15.37
C ALA A 37 -5.53 -15.37 14.29
N ARG A 38 -4.79 -16.41 13.88
CA ARG A 38 -5.31 -17.44 12.96
C ARG A 38 -6.51 -18.19 13.52
N LYS A 39 -6.49 -18.54 14.80
CA LYS A 39 -7.60 -19.21 15.50
C LYS A 39 -8.83 -18.31 15.63
N CYS A 40 -8.61 -17.02 15.89
CA CYS A 40 -9.66 -16.03 16.10
C CYS A 40 -10.11 -15.32 14.81
N ARG A 41 -9.62 -15.75 13.64
CA ARG A 41 -9.91 -15.16 12.33
C ARG A 41 -11.42 -15.10 12.09
N LYS A 42 -11.91 -13.94 11.67
CA LYS A 42 -13.34 -13.66 11.45
C LYS A 42 -13.72 -13.77 9.98
N ARG A 43 -14.94 -14.22 9.70
CA ARG A 43 -15.51 -14.27 8.34
C ARG A 43 -15.89 -12.85 7.89
N ALA A 44 -14.89 -12.10 7.48
CA ALA A 44 -14.99 -10.68 7.13
C ALA A 44 -13.96 -10.32 6.04
N VAL A 45 -14.20 -9.19 5.38
CA VAL A 45 -13.25 -8.53 4.49
C VAL A 45 -12.65 -7.33 5.22
N GLY A 46 -11.34 -7.31 5.39
CA GLY A 46 -10.61 -6.17 5.92
C GLY A 46 -9.93 -5.40 4.80
N PHE A 47 -10.37 -4.18 4.55
CA PHE A 47 -9.78 -3.24 3.61
C PHE A 47 -8.66 -2.46 4.30
N PHE A 48 -7.42 -2.70 3.90
CA PHE A 48 -6.28 -1.93 4.35
C PHE A 48 -6.16 -0.66 3.52
N HIS A 49 -6.62 0.46 4.08
CA HIS A 49 -6.62 1.76 3.42
C HIS A 49 -6.30 2.88 4.41
N PRO A 50 -5.02 3.17 4.70
CA PRO A 50 -4.64 4.10 5.77
C PRO A 50 -5.05 5.56 5.58
N TYR A 51 -5.42 5.97 4.36
CA TYR A 51 -5.81 7.34 3.99
C TYR A 51 -7.22 7.34 3.40
N THR A 52 -8.22 7.63 4.21
CA THR A 52 -9.65 7.60 3.85
C THR A 52 -10.29 9.00 3.77
N ASN A 53 -9.46 10.05 3.86
CA ASN A 53 -9.87 11.45 3.90
C ASN A 53 -9.28 12.32 2.78
N ASP A 54 -8.47 11.75 1.88
CA ASP A 54 -7.72 12.53 0.89
C ASP A 54 -8.57 12.94 -0.33
N GLY A 55 -9.76 12.35 -0.51
CA GLY A 55 -10.62 12.54 -1.66
C GLY A 55 -10.04 11.99 -2.96
N GLY A 56 -9.08 11.05 -2.87
CA GLY A 56 -8.33 10.55 -4.00
C GLY A 56 -9.05 9.47 -4.82
N GLY A 57 -8.54 9.19 -6.02
CA GLY A 57 -9.08 8.11 -6.87
C GLY A 57 -8.97 6.70 -6.23
N GLY A 58 -8.04 6.50 -5.30
CA GLY A 58 -7.93 5.26 -4.53
C GLY A 58 -9.10 5.02 -3.59
N GLU A 59 -9.63 6.08 -2.98
CA GLU A 59 -10.82 5.99 -2.11
C GLU A 59 -12.07 5.66 -2.92
N ARG A 60 -12.20 6.18 -4.14
CA ARG A 60 -13.32 5.77 -5.02
C ARG A 60 -13.31 4.26 -5.24
N VAL A 61 -12.14 3.68 -5.51
CA VAL A 61 -12.00 2.22 -5.67
C VAL A 61 -12.37 1.50 -4.37
N LEU A 62 -11.89 1.99 -3.22
CA LEU A 62 -12.27 1.45 -1.91
C LEU A 62 -13.79 1.39 -1.76
N TRP A 63 -14.50 2.51 -1.96
CA TRP A 63 -15.93 2.58 -1.72
C TRP A 63 -16.74 1.76 -2.71
N CYS A 64 -16.38 1.77 -4.00
CA CYS A 64 -17.00 0.88 -4.98
C CYS A 64 -16.77 -0.60 -4.63
N ALA A 65 -15.59 -0.97 -4.14
CA ALA A 65 -15.30 -2.34 -3.73
C ALA A 65 -16.07 -2.74 -2.47
N VAL A 66 -16.17 -1.86 -1.46
CA VAL A 66 -17.00 -2.08 -0.27
C VAL A 66 -18.46 -2.30 -0.68
N LYS A 67 -19.01 -1.41 -1.51
CA LYS A 67 -20.37 -1.52 -2.03
C LYS A 67 -20.60 -2.85 -2.76
N ALA A 68 -19.72 -3.21 -3.69
CA ALA A 68 -19.85 -4.45 -4.46
C ALA A 68 -19.85 -5.69 -3.56
N ILE A 69 -19.03 -5.72 -2.50
CA ILE A 69 -19.04 -6.83 -1.53
C ILE A 69 -20.33 -6.85 -0.72
N GLN A 70 -20.85 -5.70 -0.32
CA GLN A 70 -22.13 -5.61 0.40
C GLN A 70 -23.32 -6.07 -0.46
N GLU A 71 -23.30 -5.79 -1.76
CA GLU A 71 -24.34 -6.23 -2.70
C GLU A 71 -24.24 -7.74 -2.98
N GLU A 72 -23.04 -8.25 -3.24
CA GLU A 72 -22.82 -9.66 -3.58
C GLU A 72 -22.94 -10.60 -2.37
N THR A 73 -22.52 -10.15 -1.19
CA THR A 73 -22.58 -10.96 0.03
C THR A 73 -22.90 -10.09 1.25
N PRO A 74 -24.18 -9.75 1.48
CA PRO A 74 -24.61 -8.87 2.57
C PRO A 74 -24.20 -9.37 3.97
N ASP A 75 -24.10 -10.69 4.16
CA ASP A 75 -23.69 -11.33 5.43
C ASP A 75 -22.17 -11.24 5.70
N LEU A 76 -21.38 -10.71 4.77
CA LEU A 76 -19.93 -10.61 4.90
C LEU A 76 -19.55 -9.23 5.45
N ASP A 77 -19.07 -9.21 6.69
CA ASP A 77 -18.63 -7.99 7.35
C ASP A 77 -17.52 -7.26 6.56
N CYS A 78 -17.74 -5.98 6.24
CA CYS A 78 -16.76 -5.08 5.68
C CYS A 78 -16.11 -4.23 6.77
N VAL A 79 -14.80 -4.37 6.95
CA VAL A 79 -13.99 -3.64 7.93
C VAL A 79 -12.96 -2.79 7.20
N VAL A 80 -12.84 -1.51 7.54
CA VAL A 80 -11.85 -0.59 6.99
C VAL A 80 -10.81 -0.26 8.05
N PHE A 81 -9.54 -0.57 7.73
CA PHE A 81 -8.40 -0.17 8.53
C PHE A 81 -7.88 1.18 8.04
N THR A 82 -8.00 2.22 8.86
CA THR A 82 -7.63 3.59 8.49
C THR A 82 -6.75 4.24 9.56
N GLY A 83 -5.84 5.12 9.16
CA GLY A 83 -5.09 5.97 10.09
C GLY A 83 -5.75 7.32 10.37
N ASP A 84 -6.92 7.57 9.80
CA ASP A 84 -7.71 8.77 10.06
C ASP A 84 -8.52 8.59 11.35
N HIS A 85 -8.08 9.24 12.43
CA HIS A 85 -8.68 9.10 13.76
C HIS A 85 -10.05 9.77 13.92
N ASP A 86 -10.40 10.69 13.02
CA ASP A 86 -11.67 11.42 12.95
C ASP A 86 -12.76 10.67 12.14
N SER A 87 -12.44 9.50 11.60
CA SER A 87 -13.28 8.78 10.64
C SER A 87 -14.19 7.75 11.31
N SER A 88 -15.44 8.09 11.59
CA SER A 88 -16.45 7.13 12.03
C SER A 88 -17.03 6.32 10.87
N SER A 89 -17.72 5.22 11.18
CA SER A 89 -18.47 4.41 10.20
C SER A 89 -19.43 5.28 9.37
N ASP A 90 -20.23 6.12 10.04
CA ASP A 90 -21.18 7.00 9.38
C ASP A 90 -20.51 8.13 8.61
N SER A 91 -19.41 8.69 9.13
CA SER A 91 -18.71 9.76 8.40
C SER A 91 -18.09 9.23 7.10
N LEU A 92 -17.54 8.01 7.12
CA LEU A 92 -17.01 7.35 5.91
C LEU A 92 -18.12 7.01 4.92
N ALA A 93 -19.26 6.49 5.39
CA ALA A 93 -20.41 6.22 4.54
C ALA A 93 -20.95 7.50 3.87
N ARG A 94 -21.06 8.61 4.62
CA ARG A 94 -21.43 9.92 4.05
C ARG A 94 -20.40 10.40 3.04
N ARG A 95 -19.10 10.33 3.35
CA ARG A 95 -18.04 10.72 2.41
C ARG A 95 -18.05 9.92 1.12
N ALA A 96 -18.35 8.61 1.18
CA ALA A 96 -18.48 7.78 -0.02
C ALA A 96 -19.56 8.34 -0.97
N VAL A 97 -20.67 8.82 -0.42
CA VAL A 97 -21.73 9.50 -1.19
C VAL A 97 -21.28 10.88 -1.63
N ASP A 98 -20.89 11.75 -0.70
CA ASP A 98 -20.62 13.17 -0.96
C ASP A 98 -19.47 13.40 -1.94
N ARG A 99 -18.42 12.56 -1.89
CA ARG A 99 -17.23 12.71 -2.74
C ARG A 99 -17.29 11.88 -4.02
N PHE A 100 -17.97 10.73 -4.00
CA PHE A 100 -17.85 9.75 -5.06
C PHE A 100 -19.19 9.25 -5.61
N GLY A 101 -20.33 9.68 -5.06
CA GLY A 101 -21.66 9.22 -5.44
C GLY A 101 -21.92 7.75 -5.10
N VAL A 102 -21.14 7.16 -4.18
CA VAL A 102 -21.22 5.73 -3.86
C VAL A 102 -22.07 5.52 -2.61
N HIS A 103 -23.30 5.05 -2.82
CA HIS A 103 -24.22 4.67 -1.74
C HIS A 103 -23.90 3.25 -1.24
N LEU A 104 -23.37 3.15 -0.02
CA LEU A 104 -23.18 1.88 0.69
C LEU A 104 -24.51 1.37 1.25
N LEU A 105 -24.68 0.04 1.32
CA LEU A 105 -25.89 -0.57 1.88
C LEU A 105 -25.98 -0.37 3.39
N PHE A 106 -24.82 -0.41 4.05
CA PHE A 106 -24.67 -0.14 5.47
C PHE A 106 -23.29 0.48 5.76
N PRO A 107 -23.14 1.24 6.86
CA PRO A 107 -21.85 1.80 7.25
C PRO A 107 -20.80 0.70 7.48
N PRO A 108 -19.56 0.84 6.96
CA PRO A 108 -18.51 -0.14 7.19
C PRO A 108 -18.00 -0.06 8.64
N LYS A 109 -17.54 -1.18 9.19
CA LYS A 109 -16.86 -1.19 10.49
C LYS A 109 -15.49 -0.52 10.36
N VAL A 110 -15.12 0.33 11.31
CA VAL A 110 -13.84 1.07 11.24
C VAL A 110 -12.89 0.61 12.33
N ILE A 111 -11.64 0.39 11.95
CA ILE A 111 -10.54 0.14 12.88
C ILE A 111 -9.47 1.18 12.65
N HIS A 112 -9.35 2.08 13.62
CA HIS A 112 -8.33 3.13 13.61
C HIS A 112 -6.94 2.56 13.91
N LEU A 113 -5.94 3.02 13.17
CA LEU A 113 -4.54 2.68 13.31
C LEU A 113 -3.74 3.89 13.77
N SER A 114 -2.96 3.75 14.84
CA SER A 114 -2.17 4.84 15.40
C SER A 114 -0.77 4.96 14.78
N LYS A 115 -0.32 3.95 14.03
CA LYS A 115 1.03 3.88 13.48
C LYS A 115 1.15 4.41 12.05
N ARG A 116 0.17 5.17 11.55
CA ARG A 116 0.19 5.73 10.19
C ARG A 116 1.47 6.52 9.88
N LYS A 117 2.06 7.20 10.86
CA LYS A 117 3.32 7.95 10.68
C LYS A 117 4.42 7.14 10.00
N TRP A 118 4.49 5.82 10.21
CA TRP A 118 5.53 4.97 9.64
C TRP A 118 5.38 4.70 8.14
N ILE A 119 4.28 5.09 7.50
CA ILE A 119 4.14 5.03 6.04
C ILE A 119 4.27 6.40 5.37
N GLU A 120 4.54 7.45 6.14
CA GLU A 120 4.71 8.80 5.62
C GLU A 120 6.14 9.03 5.11
N GLU A 121 6.27 9.67 3.95
CA GLU A 121 7.59 9.91 3.32
C GLU A 121 8.52 10.73 4.22
N ARG A 122 7.97 11.72 4.94
CA ARG A 122 8.70 12.62 5.83
C ARG A 122 9.41 11.90 6.99
N THR A 123 9.01 10.68 7.30
CA THR A 123 9.67 9.87 8.34
C THR A 123 11.02 9.32 7.88
N TYR A 124 11.27 9.28 6.57
CA TYR A 124 12.46 8.65 5.99
C TYR A 124 13.18 9.62 5.03
N PRO A 125 14.12 10.44 5.54
CA PRO A 125 14.88 11.39 4.71
C PRO A 125 15.78 10.68 3.68
N HIS A 126 16.16 9.43 3.95
CA HIS A 126 16.92 8.58 3.05
C HIS A 126 16.24 7.21 2.94
N PHE A 127 16.43 6.55 1.79
CA PHE A 127 15.87 5.21 1.52
C PHE A 127 14.35 5.12 1.75
N THR A 128 13.61 6.17 1.38
CA THR A 128 12.19 6.34 1.63
C THR A 128 11.34 5.14 1.19
N MET A 129 11.60 4.56 0.01
CA MET A 129 10.81 3.41 -0.49
C MET A 129 10.86 2.20 0.46
N ILE A 130 12.05 1.78 0.90
CA ILE A 130 12.17 0.64 1.82
C ILE A 130 11.69 1.02 3.23
N GLY A 131 11.93 2.27 3.66
CA GLY A 131 11.40 2.81 4.91
C GLY A 131 9.88 2.68 4.99
N GLN A 132 9.16 3.27 4.04
CA GLN A 132 7.70 3.17 3.95
C GLN A 132 7.23 1.73 3.77
N SER A 133 7.95 0.91 3.00
CA SER A 133 7.62 -0.50 2.81
C SER A 133 7.64 -1.27 4.14
N LEU A 134 8.70 -1.10 4.94
CA LEU A 134 8.80 -1.72 6.27
C LEU A 134 7.81 -1.11 7.27
N GLY A 135 7.60 0.20 7.21
CA GLY A 135 6.58 0.87 8.01
C GLY A 135 5.16 0.38 7.73
N SER A 136 4.87 0.01 6.47
CA SER A 136 3.59 -0.60 6.11
C SER A 136 3.40 -1.97 6.73
N VAL A 137 4.46 -2.77 6.87
CA VAL A 137 4.44 -4.05 7.59
C VAL A 137 4.10 -3.81 9.07
N TYR A 138 4.70 -2.80 9.68
CA TYR A 138 4.43 -2.47 11.08
C TYR A 138 2.99 -1.95 11.30
N LEU A 139 2.47 -1.18 10.35
CA LEU A 139 1.07 -0.72 10.36
C LEU A 139 0.08 -1.88 10.14
N ALA A 140 0.37 -2.79 9.22
CA ALA A 140 -0.43 -3.99 9.00
C ALA A 140 -0.38 -4.94 10.19
N TRP A 141 0.75 -5.05 10.89
CA TRP A 141 0.83 -5.79 12.15
C TRP A 141 -0.15 -5.24 13.20
N GLU A 142 -0.24 -3.91 13.33
CA GLU A 142 -1.24 -3.27 14.20
C GLU A 142 -2.67 -3.61 13.79
N ALA A 143 -2.98 -3.50 12.50
CA ALA A 143 -4.29 -3.81 11.95
C ALA A 143 -4.71 -5.25 12.24
N LEU A 144 -3.85 -6.22 11.90
CA LEU A 144 -4.11 -7.65 12.02
C LEU A 144 -4.18 -8.12 13.47
N ARG A 145 -3.45 -7.47 14.39
CA ARG A 145 -3.57 -7.68 15.84
C ARG A 145 -4.91 -7.20 16.40
N LYS A 146 -5.44 -6.09 15.88
CA LYS A 146 -6.75 -5.56 16.29
C LYS A 146 -7.89 -6.39 15.72
N PHE A 147 -7.78 -6.82 14.47
CA PHE A 147 -8.77 -7.65 13.81
C PHE A 147 -8.15 -8.45 12.67
N THR A 148 -8.36 -9.76 12.68
CA THR A 148 -7.85 -10.67 11.64
C THR A 148 -8.99 -11.11 10.72
N PRO A 149 -9.13 -10.52 9.52
CA PRO A 149 -10.18 -10.87 8.57
C PRO A 149 -9.86 -12.19 7.83
N LEU A 150 -10.87 -12.78 7.20
CA LEU A 150 -10.69 -13.90 6.28
C LEU A 150 -10.05 -13.43 4.98
N TYR A 151 -10.52 -12.29 4.47
CA TYR A 151 -9.98 -11.65 3.27
C TYR A 151 -9.31 -10.34 3.66
N PHE A 152 -8.03 -10.19 3.32
CA PHE A 152 -7.28 -8.94 3.50
C PHE A 152 -7.15 -8.28 2.13
N LEU A 153 -7.85 -7.16 1.93
CA LEU A 153 -7.84 -6.39 0.69
C LEU A 153 -6.94 -5.16 0.84
N ASP A 154 -5.86 -5.09 0.08
CA ASP A 154 -5.06 -3.87 -0.04
C ASP A 154 -5.53 -3.03 -1.23
N THR A 155 -5.94 -1.79 -0.95
CA THR A 155 -6.38 -0.82 -1.96
C THR A 155 -5.48 0.42 -2.00
N SER A 156 -4.41 0.45 -1.19
CA SER A 156 -3.45 1.56 -1.13
C SER A 156 -2.12 1.23 -1.80
N GLY A 157 -1.82 -0.05 -2.06
CA GLY A 157 -0.62 -0.47 -2.77
C GLY A 157 0.57 -0.80 -1.86
N TYR A 158 0.31 -1.24 -0.64
CA TYR A 158 1.33 -1.67 0.32
C TYR A 158 1.62 -3.17 0.22
N ALA A 159 2.28 -3.59 -0.87
CA ALA A 159 2.55 -5.01 -1.16
C ALA A 159 3.37 -5.74 -0.10
N PHE A 160 4.19 -5.02 0.65
CA PHE A 160 4.98 -5.57 1.74
C PHE A 160 4.13 -6.14 2.89
N THR A 161 2.86 -5.76 2.97
CA THR A 161 1.91 -6.30 3.96
C THR A 161 1.45 -7.72 3.63
N TYR A 162 1.58 -8.18 2.38
CA TYR A 162 0.96 -9.44 1.93
C TYR A 162 1.52 -10.69 2.59
N PRO A 163 2.86 -10.87 2.71
CA PRO A 163 3.40 -12.00 3.44
C PRO A 163 2.91 -12.01 4.89
N LEU A 164 2.82 -10.84 5.53
CA LEU A 164 2.34 -10.74 6.89
C LEU A 164 0.87 -11.13 7.01
N ALA A 165 0.00 -10.62 6.15
CA ALA A 165 -1.41 -11.00 6.14
C ALA A 165 -1.60 -12.52 5.89
N ARG A 166 -0.79 -13.12 5.00
CA ARG A 166 -0.74 -14.58 4.78
C ARG A 166 -0.28 -15.32 6.03
N LEU A 167 0.72 -14.79 6.75
CA LEU A 167 1.17 -15.32 8.04
C LEU A 167 0.05 -15.26 9.08
N PHE A 168 -0.80 -14.24 9.08
CA PHE A 168 -2.00 -14.19 9.94
C PHE A 168 -3.16 -15.08 9.44
N GLY A 169 -2.99 -15.80 8.33
CA GLY A 169 -3.98 -16.70 7.77
C GLY A 169 -5.02 -16.03 6.87
N CYS A 170 -4.80 -14.79 6.45
CA CYS A 170 -5.71 -14.11 5.52
C CYS A 170 -5.53 -14.64 4.10
N LYS A 171 -6.62 -14.63 3.31
CA LYS A 171 -6.58 -14.65 1.85
C LYS A 171 -6.32 -13.22 1.39
N VAL A 172 -5.19 -12.98 0.75
CA VAL A 172 -4.77 -11.63 0.36
C VAL A 172 -5.26 -11.32 -1.04
N VAL A 173 -5.88 -10.17 -1.21
CA VAL A 173 -6.29 -9.62 -2.50
C VAL A 173 -5.80 -8.19 -2.57
N CYS A 174 -5.42 -7.71 -3.75
CA CYS A 174 -5.01 -6.32 -3.89
C CYS A 174 -5.61 -5.66 -5.12
N TYR A 175 -5.81 -4.35 -5.04
CA TYR A 175 -6.07 -3.49 -6.19
C TYR A 175 -4.91 -2.51 -6.34
N THR A 176 -4.07 -2.75 -7.33
CA THR A 176 -2.85 -1.97 -7.56
C THR A 176 -3.10 -0.90 -8.62
N HIS A 177 -3.03 0.36 -8.20
CA HIS A 177 -3.10 1.52 -9.09
C HIS A 177 -1.78 1.73 -9.84
N TYR A 178 -0.66 1.71 -9.11
CA TYR A 178 0.69 1.84 -9.61
C TYR A 178 1.62 0.95 -8.77
N PRO A 179 2.64 0.32 -9.38
CA PRO A 179 3.59 -0.47 -8.61
C PRO A 179 4.49 0.44 -7.76
N THR A 180 4.87 0.01 -6.57
CA THR A 180 5.80 0.76 -5.69
C THR A 180 7.14 1.04 -6.38
N ILE A 181 7.58 0.11 -7.23
CA ILE A 181 8.71 0.29 -8.15
C ILE A 181 8.33 -0.24 -9.52
N SER A 182 8.59 0.54 -10.58
CA SER A 182 8.30 0.16 -11.97
C SER A 182 9.56 -0.23 -12.74
N LEU A 183 9.39 -1.02 -13.79
CA LEU A 183 10.41 -1.32 -14.79
C LEU A 183 10.94 -0.02 -15.42
N ASP A 184 10.08 0.97 -15.64
CA ASP A 184 10.46 2.29 -16.11
C ASP A 184 11.41 3.00 -15.14
N MET A 185 11.16 2.94 -13.82
CA MET A 185 12.09 3.51 -12.84
C MET A 185 13.47 2.83 -12.90
N ILE A 186 13.51 1.50 -13.07
CA ILE A 186 14.77 0.74 -13.20
C ILE A 186 15.50 1.13 -14.49
N SER A 187 14.79 1.21 -15.60
CA SER A 187 15.32 1.60 -16.92
C SER A 187 15.82 3.04 -16.93
N ARG A 188 15.11 3.97 -16.29
CA ARG A 188 15.51 5.39 -16.19
C ARG A 188 16.82 5.57 -15.43
N VAL A 189 17.02 4.86 -14.33
CA VAL A 189 18.31 4.93 -13.59
C VAL A 189 19.43 4.30 -14.44
N ARG A 190 19.15 3.25 -15.22
CA ARG A 190 20.12 2.67 -16.16
C ARG A 190 20.49 3.66 -17.29
N GLN A 191 19.52 4.45 -17.76
CA GLN A 191 19.69 5.45 -18.83
C GLN A 191 20.21 6.80 -18.34
N ARG A 192 20.31 7.03 -17.02
CA ARG A 192 20.75 8.30 -16.39
C ARG A 192 19.89 9.53 -16.73
N ASN A 193 18.63 9.34 -17.11
CA ASN A 193 17.72 10.45 -17.42
C ASN A 193 17.27 11.18 -16.12
N SER A 194 17.52 12.49 -16.03
CA SER A 194 17.08 13.33 -14.90
C SER A 194 15.67 13.87 -15.13
N MET A 195 14.67 13.33 -14.42
CA MET A 195 13.35 13.97 -14.34
C MET A 195 12.67 13.67 -13.01
N TYR A 196 12.19 14.73 -12.34
CA TYR A 196 11.39 14.87 -11.09
C TYR A 196 11.77 14.10 -9.82
N ASN A 197 12.41 12.92 -9.91
CA ASN A 197 12.70 12.04 -8.76
C ASN A 197 14.17 11.59 -8.69
N ASN A 198 15.03 12.31 -9.40
CA ASN A 198 16.48 12.09 -9.38
C ASN A 198 17.13 13.41 -9.02
N ASP A 199 17.69 13.49 -7.82
CA ASP A 199 18.48 14.63 -7.38
C ASP A 199 19.63 14.84 -8.39
N ALA A 200 19.81 16.07 -8.87
CA ALA A 200 20.82 16.40 -9.87
C ALA A 200 22.24 16.07 -9.37
N SER A 201 22.45 16.00 -8.05
CA SER A 201 23.69 15.55 -7.42
C SER A 201 23.97 14.05 -7.63
N ILE A 202 22.93 13.20 -7.61
CA ILE A 202 23.04 11.75 -7.82
C ILE A 202 23.31 11.42 -9.29
N ALA A 203 22.71 12.18 -10.21
CA ALA A 203 22.90 12.02 -11.65
C ALA A 203 24.32 12.38 -12.12
N LYS A 204 25.02 13.27 -11.41
CA LYS A 204 26.40 13.71 -11.73
C LYS A 204 27.50 12.77 -11.23
N SER A 205 27.21 11.85 -10.30
CA SER A 205 28.20 10.93 -9.72
C SER A 205 28.02 9.48 -10.20
N ASN A 206 29.07 8.93 -10.83
CA ASN A 206 29.09 7.54 -11.32
C ASN A 206 28.88 6.51 -10.19
N TRP A 207 29.42 6.76 -9.00
CA TRP A 207 29.32 5.86 -7.85
C TRP A 207 27.91 5.88 -7.23
N LEU A 208 27.35 7.06 -7.00
CA LEU A 208 25.98 7.19 -6.44
C LEU A 208 24.92 6.60 -7.37
N SER A 209 25.07 6.82 -8.68
CA SER A 209 24.21 6.19 -9.69
C SER A 209 24.30 4.66 -9.64
N THR A 210 25.50 4.10 -9.49
CA THR A 210 25.71 2.65 -9.38
C THR A 210 25.07 2.07 -8.11
N CYS A 211 25.27 2.72 -6.95
CA CYS A 211 24.61 2.33 -5.70
C CYS A 211 23.08 2.39 -5.81
N LYS A 212 22.53 3.41 -6.46
CA LYS A 212 21.08 3.53 -6.68
C LYS A 212 20.53 2.40 -7.57
N ILE A 213 21.27 1.98 -8.60
CA ILE A 213 20.90 0.83 -9.43
C ILE A 213 20.86 -0.45 -8.61
N VAL A 214 21.90 -0.71 -7.80
CA VAL A 214 21.95 -1.90 -6.93
C VAL A 214 20.78 -1.89 -5.95
N TYR A 215 20.51 -0.74 -5.32
CA TYR A 215 19.36 -0.57 -4.44
C TYR A 215 18.02 -0.83 -5.15
N TYR A 216 17.80 -0.27 -6.34
CA TYR A 216 16.54 -0.46 -7.07
C TYR A 216 16.37 -1.90 -7.55
N ARG A 217 17.45 -2.58 -7.94
CA ARG A 217 17.42 -4.00 -8.29
C ARG A 217 17.07 -4.87 -7.08
N ALA A 218 17.73 -4.64 -5.95
CA ALA A 218 17.45 -5.35 -4.71
C ALA A 218 16.00 -5.11 -4.24
N PHE A 219 15.55 -3.86 -4.26
CA PHE A 219 14.18 -3.49 -3.90
C PHE A 219 13.16 -4.09 -4.87
N SER A 220 13.43 -4.07 -6.17
CA SER A 220 12.55 -4.69 -7.18
C SER A 220 12.42 -6.20 -6.99
N TRP A 221 13.51 -6.89 -6.64
CA TRP A 221 13.46 -8.31 -6.34
C TRP A 221 12.61 -8.59 -5.09
N LEU A 222 12.83 -7.83 -4.02
CA LEU A 222 12.05 -7.94 -2.79
C LEU A 222 10.56 -7.62 -3.02
N TYR A 223 10.26 -6.57 -3.78
CA TYR A 223 8.91 -6.20 -4.19
C TYR A 223 8.23 -7.33 -4.98
N GLY A 224 8.96 -7.99 -5.88
CA GLY A 224 8.51 -9.18 -6.58
C GLY A 224 8.13 -10.33 -5.64
N MET A 225 8.99 -10.63 -4.67
CA MET A 225 8.74 -11.68 -3.68
C MET A 225 7.51 -11.41 -2.83
N VAL A 226 7.41 -10.21 -2.24
CA VAL A 226 6.27 -9.88 -1.36
C VAL A 226 4.97 -9.76 -2.16
N GLY A 227 5.02 -9.20 -3.37
CA GLY A 227 3.88 -9.13 -4.27
C GLY A 227 3.34 -10.51 -4.67
N SER A 228 4.22 -11.48 -4.93
CA SER A 228 3.84 -12.86 -5.29
C SER A 228 3.01 -13.58 -4.21
N CYS A 229 2.96 -13.05 -2.98
CA CYS A 229 2.18 -13.59 -1.87
C CYS A 229 0.68 -13.30 -1.94
N THR A 230 0.21 -12.42 -2.82
CA THR A 230 -1.23 -12.16 -3.01
C THR A 230 -1.95 -13.34 -3.66
N ASN A 231 -3.16 -13.66 -3.22
CA ASN A 231 -3.97 -14.71 -3.86
C ASN A 231 -4.61 -14.23 -5.17
N LEU A 232 -4.93 -12.94 -5.27
CA LEU A 232 -5.48 -12.30 -6.46
C LEU A 232 -4.99 -10.86 -6.55
N ALA A 233 -4.44 -10.49 -7.70
CA ALA A 233 -3.99 -9.14 -8.00
C ALA A 233 -4.92 -8.49 -9.03
N MET A 234 -5.66 -7.47 -8.62
CA MET A 234 -6.39 -6.60 -9.54
C MET A 234 -5.50 -5.41 -9.93
N VAL A 235 -5.45 -5.09 -11.22
CA VAL A 235 -4.64 -3.99 -11.75
C VAL A 235 -5.48 -3.06 -12.61
N ASN A 236 -5.26 -1.74 -12.46
CA ASN A 236 -6.14 -0.71 -13.03
C ASN A 236 -5.98 -0.49 -14.56
N SER A 237 -4.92 -1.00 -15.17
CA SER A 237 -4.55 -0.66 -16.54
C SER A 237 -3.71 -1.75 -17.21
N SER A 238 -3.58 -1.68 -18.53
CA SER A 238 -2.62 -2.52 -19.30
C SER A 238 -1.17 -2.24 -18.89
N TRP A 239 -0.83 -0.98 -18.65
CA TRP A 239 0.52 -0.57 -18.22
C TRP A 239 0.87 -1.17 -16.85
N THR A 240 -0.03 -1.06 -15.87
CA THR A 240 0.20 -1.64 -14.54
C THR A 240 0.27 -3.17 -14.62
N LYS A 241 -0.57 -3.78 -15.46
CA LYS A 241 -0.56 -5.23 -15.68
C LYS A 241 0.81 -5.72 -16.18
N SER A 242 1.34 -5.15 -17.26
CA SER A 242 2.60 -5.60 -17.84
C SER A 242 3.78 -5.48 -16.87
N HIS A 243 3.77 -4.45 -16.03
CA HIS A 243 4.76 -4.26 -14.98
C HIS A 243 4.65 -5.32 -13.89
N ILE A 244 3.45 -5.52 -13.36
CA ILE A 244 3.19 -6.45 -12.26
C ILE A 244 3.41 -7.91 -12.67
N GLU A 245 3.08 -8.29 -13.92
CA GLU A 245 3.34 -9.63 -14.45
C GLU A 245 4.84 -9.97 -14.41
N VAL A 246 5.70 -9.05 -14.85
CA VAL A 246 7.15 -9.25 -14.85
C VAL A 246 7.72 -9.23 -13.42
N LEU A 247 7.27 -8.29 -12.59
CA LEU A 247 7.80 -8.09 -11.24
C LEU A 247 7.37 -9.22 -10.29
N TRP A 248 6.08 -9.54 -10.25
CA TRP A 248 5.53 -10.48 -9.27
C TRP A 248 5.53 -11.93 -9.76
N ARG A 249 5.66 -12.17 -11.08
CA ARG A 249 5.77 -13.51 -11.70
C ARG A 249 4.62 -14.45 -11.36
N ILE A 250 3.40 -13.91 -11.35
CA ILE A 250 2.16 -14.65 -11.02
C ILE A 250 1.03 -14.38 -12.03
N PRO A 251 1.28 -14.53 -13.35
CA PRO A 251 0.35 -14.10 -14.41
C PRO A 251 -1.08 -14.63 -14.24
N GLU A 252 -1.24 -15.90 -13.87
CA GLU A 252 -2.55 -16.54 -13.68
C GLU A 252 -3.41 -15.92 -12.56
N ARG A 253 -2.76 -15.24 -11.62
CA ARG A 253 -3.42 -14.56 -10.48
C ARG A 253 -3.63 -13.06 -10.71
N ILE A 254 -3.30 -12.54 -11.90
CA ILE A 254 -3.42 -11.11 -12.22
C ILE A 254 -4.65 -10.88 -13.12
N ARG A 255 -5.55 -10.01 -12.67
CA ARG A 255 -6.77 -9.63 -13.41
C ARG A 255 -6.80 -8.13 -13.62
N ARG A 256 -7.03 -7.70 -14.86
CA ARG A 256 -7.18 -6.28 -15.18
C ARG A 256 -8.60 -5.85 -14.85
N VAL A 257 -8.74 -4.88 -13.96
CA VAL A 257 -10.00 -4.29 -13.52
C VAL A 257 -9.84 -2.79 -13.57
N TYR A 258 -10.42 -2.16 -14.60
CA TYR A 258 -10.34 -0.71 -14.77
C TYR A 258 -10.97 0.03 -13.59
N PRO A 259 -10.49 1.24 -13.26
CA PRO A 259 -11.06 2.01 -12.16
C PRO A 259 -12.53 2.33 -12.46
N PRO A 260 -13.40 2.31 -11.45
CA PRO A 260 -14.81 2.60 -11.63
C PRO A 260 -14.96 4.05 -12.11
N CYS A 261 -15.73 4.23 -13.17
CA CYS A 261 -16.08 5.52 -13.73
C CYS A 261 -17.58 5.58 -14.00
N ASP A 262 -18.32 6.24 -13.11
CA ASP A 262 -19.71 6.60 -13.37
C ASP A 262 -19.76 7.68 -14.46
N THR A 263 -20.36 7.33 -15.59
CA THR A 263 -20.55 8.22 -16.75
C THR A 263 -22.01 8.61 -16.95
N SER A 264 -22.92 8.13 -16.11
CA SER A 264 -24.37 8.32 -16.30
C SER A 264 -24.75 9.80 -16.37
N GLY A 265 -24.22 10.63 -15.46
CA GLY A 265 -24.42 12.08 -15.48
C GLY A 265 -23.80 12.77 -16.70
N LEU A 266 -22.68 12.29 -17.22
CA LEU A 266 -22.04 12.85 -18.43
C LEU A 266 -22.81 12.50 -19.69
N GLN A 267 -23.39 11.30 -19.75
CA GLN A 267 -24.22 10.84 -20.87
C GLN A 267 -25.54 11.62 -20.99
N ALA A 268 -26.03 12.19 -19.88
CA ALA A 268 -27.23 13.03 -19.88
C ALA A 268 -26.98 14.46 -20.40
N LEU A 269 -25.72 14.87 -20.59
CA LEU A 269 -25.40 16.21 -21.09
C LEU A 269 -25.62 16.29 -22.60
N PRO A 270 -26.14 17.42 -23.12
CA PRO A 270 -26.28 17.61 -24.56
C PRO A 270 -24.89 17.61 -25.23
N LEU A 271 -24.77 16.86 -26.33
CA LEU A 271 -23.55 16.74 -27.14
C LEU A 271 -23.19 18.04 -27.86
N GLU A 272 -24.20 18.86 -28.16
CA GLU A 272 -24.03 20.14 -28.84
C GLU A 272 -24.00 21.28 -27.81
N ARG A 273 -22.84 21.92 -27.68
CA ARG A 273 -22.66 23.16 -26.93
C ARG A 273 -21.86 24.11 -27.80
N SER A 274 -22.41 25.30 -28.08
CA SER A 274 -21.63 26.38 -28.68
C SER A 274 -20.54 26.80 -27.70
N SER A 275 -19.28 26.53 -28.04
CA SER A 275 -18.11 27.08 -27.35
C SER A 275 -17.37 27.93 -28.37
N ASP A 276 -17.93 29.10 -28.66
CA ASP A 276 -17.24 30.16 -29.38
C ASP A 276 -16.91 31.30 -28.40
N PRO A 277 -15.62 31.55 -28.09
CA PRO A 277 -14.43 30.87 -28.62
C PRO A 277 -14.21 29.45 -28.03
N PRO A 278 -13.40 28.59 -28.68
CA PRO A 278 -13.06 27.26 -28.15
C PRO A 278 -12.48 27.31 -26.74
N ILE A 279 -12.99 26.47 -25.85
CA ILE A 279 -12.56 26.40 -24.44
C ILE A 279 -11.70 25.15 -24.24
N PHE A 280 -10.47 25.36 -23.79
CA PHE A 280 -9.58 24.27 -23.35
C PHE A 280 -9.65 24.14 -21.83
N ILE A 281 -9.95 22.93 -21.34
CA ILE A 281 -10.07 22.65 -19.90
C ILE A 281 -9.07 21.55 -19.52
N SER A 282 -8.20 21.83 -18.56
CA SER A 282 -7.27 20.86 -17.98
C SER A 282 -7.71 20.51 -16.56
N VAL A 283 -8.16 19.26 -16.36
CA VAL A 283 -8.64 18.76 -15.06
C VAL A 283 -7.61 17.81 -14.46
N ALA A 284 -6.85 18.29 -13.47
CA ALA A 284 -5.86 17.49 -12.74
C ALA A 284 -5.63 18.04 -11.32
N GLN A 285 -4.88 17.31 -10.47
CA GLN A 285 -4.35 17.83 -9.19
C GLN A 285 -3.11 18.70 -9.42
N PHE A 286 -2.92 19.75 -8.62
CA PHE A 286 -1.79 20.69 -8.75
C PHE A 286 -0.51 19.98 -8.31
N ARG A 287 0.17 19.33 -9.26
CA ARG A 287 1.43 18.63 -9.05
C ARG A 287 2.39 18.83 -10.23
N PRO A 288 3.72 18.89 -9.99
CA PRO A 288 4.70 19.20 -11.03
C PRO A 288 4.66 18.24 -12.23
N GLU A 289 4.45 16.95 -11.98
CA GLU A 289 4.39 15.92 -13.02
C GLU A 289 3.19 16.03 -13.97
N LYS A 290 2.21 16.87 -13.66
CA LYS A 290 1.04 17.11 -14.52
C LYS A 290 1.27 18.20 -15.57
N VAL A 291 2.49 18.74 -15.66
CA VAL A 291 3.02 19.60 -16.75
C VAL A 291 2.00 20.60 -17.29
N ARG A 292 1.42 21.41 -16.41
CA ARG A 292 0.34 22.35 -16.78
C ARG A 292 0.82 23.57 -17.54
N GLY A 293 2.11 23.92 -17.41
CA GLY A 293 2.70 25.09 -18.08
C GLY A 293 2.73 24.97 -19.61
N THR A 294 2.52 23.78 -20.16
CA THR A 294 2.39 23.53 -21.60
C THR A 294 0.94 23.61 -22.13
N CYS A 295 -0.04 23.87 -21.26
CA CYS A 295 -1.45 24.04 -21.65
C CYS A 295 -1.82 25.51 -21.95
N ILE A 296 -0.83 26.40 -22.09
CA ILE A 296 -0.98 27.82 -22.45
C ILE A 296 -0.30 28.03 -23.79
#